data_AF-A0A8T4Z6Q1-F1
#
_entry.id   AF-A0A8T4Z6Q1-F1
#
_cell.length_a   1.000
_cell.length_b   1.000
_cell.length_c   1.000
_cell.angle_alpha   90.00
_cell.angle_beta   90.00
_cell.angle_gamma   90.00
#
_symmetry.space_group_name_H-M   'P 1'
#
loop_
_entity.id
_entity.type
_entity.pdbx_description
1 polymer ?
#
loop_
_entity_poly.entity_id
_entity_poly.type
_entity_poly.pdbx_seq_one_letter_code
_entity_poly.pdbx_strand_id
1 'polypeptide(L)' 'MAPAESKEKVATREGTADAATVYGEITEFLWWRKKQGYKEATIVGRGSRLRRLVKLGADLFNPESI' A
#
# COMPACT_ATOMS: atom_id res chain seq x y z
N MET A 1 -30.97 19.86 -18.95
CA MET A 1 -30.91 19.40 -17.54
C MET A 1 -29.88 18.30 -17.49
N ALA A 2 -28.77 18.50 -16.75
CA ALA A 2 -27.61 17.62 -16.75
C ALA A 2 -27.96 16.18 -16.31
N PRO A 3 -27.49 15.12 -16.99
CA PRO A 3 -27.57 13.78 -16.42
C PRO A 3 -26.62 13.66 -15.24
N ALA A 4 -27.21 13.22 -14.13
CA ALA A 4 -26.59 12.93 -12.85
C ALA A 4 -25.19 12.31 -12.97
N GLU A 5 -24.26 12.92 -12.24
CA GLU A 5 -22.90 12.50 -12.04
C GLU A 5 -22.87 11.17 -11.27
N SER A 6 -23.03 10.07 -11.99
CA SER A 6 -22.86 8.72 -11.45
C SER A 6 -21.36 8.41 -11.41
N LYS A 7 -20.70 8.83 -10.35
CA LYS A 7 -19.38 8.30 -9.95
C LYS A 7 -19.46 7.55 -8.63
N GLU A 8 -20.58 6.89 -8.38
CA GLU A 8 -20.62 5.81 -7.39
C GLU A 8 -20.06 4.55 -8.05
N LYS A 9 -18.73 4.54 -8.27
CA LYS A 9 -18.03 3.29 -8.53
C LYS A 9 -17.91 2.64 -7.17
N VAL A 10 -18.94 1.87 -6.82
CA VAL A 10 -18.95 0.89 -5.74
C VAL A 10 -17.65 0.09 -5.85
N ALA A 11 -16.65 0.47 -5.06
CA ALA A 11 -15.45 -0.31 -4.83
C ALA A 11 -15.90 -1.52 -4.01
N THR A 12 -16.42 -2.48 -4.77
CA THR A 12 -16.83 -3.79 -4.30
C THR A 12 -15.57 -4.50 -3.80
N ARG A 13 -15.70 -5.21 -2.68
CA ARG A 13 -14.80 -6.23 -2.09
C ARG A 13 -13.97 -5.76 -0.89
N GLU A 14 -14.63 -5.86 0.27
CA GLU A 14 -14.19 -6.66 1.42
C GLU A 14 -12.82 -7.35 1.25
N GLY A 15 -11.84 -6.97 2.08
CA GLY A 15 -10.85 -7.90 2.65
C GLY A 15 -9.56 -8.21 1.87
N THR A 16 -9.34 -7.74 0.65
CA THR A 16 -8.02 -7.93 0.00
C THR A 16 -7.74 -6.77 -0.95
N ALA A 17 -6.96 -5.79 -0.50
CA ALA A 17 -6.36 -4.84 -1.42
C ALA A 17 -5.57 -5.64 -2.47
N ASP A 18 -5.86 -5.42 -3.76
CA ASP A 18 -5.11 -6.05 -4.85
C ASP A 18 -3.61 -5.88 -4.58
N ALA A 19 -2.83 -6.97 -4.72
CA ALA A 19 -1.41 -6.95 -4.38
C ALA A 19 -0.67 -5.76 -5.06
N ALA A 20 -1.07 -5.40 -6.27
CA ALA A 20 -0.57 -4.23 -6.99
C ALA A 20 -0.78 -2.90 -6.22
N THR A 21 -1.96 -2.69 -5.63
CA THR A 21 -2.26 -1.53 -4.78
C THR A 21 -1.35 -1.50 -3.56
N VAL A 22 -1.18 -2.64 -2.89
CA VAL A 22 -0.31 -2.75 -1.70
C VAL A 22 1.16 -2.48 -2.05
N TYR A 23 1.65 -2.99 -3.19
CA TYR A 23 3.01 -2.68 -3.67
C TYR A 23 3.18 -1.21 -4.06
N GLY A 24 2.13 -0.55 -4.56
CA GLY A 24 2.10 0.89 -4.82
C GLY A 24 2.28 1.70 -3.53
N GLU A 25 1.49 1.38 -2.51
CA GLU A 25 1.54 2.00 -1.18
C GLU A 25 2.91 1.82 -0.50
N ILE A 26 3.50 0.62 -0.58
CA ILE A 26 4.88 0.38 -0.11
C ILE A 26 5.85 1.33 -0.82
N THR A 27 5.72 1.48 -2.14
CA THR A 27 6.63 2.33 -2.92
C THR A 27 6.49 3.79 -2.54
N GLU A 28 5.27 4.27 -2.32
CA GLU A 28 5.00 5.62 -1.85
C GLU A 28 5.58 5.87 -0.45
N PHE A 29 5.37 4.93 0.48
CA PHE A 29 5.96 4.99 1.82
C PHE A 29 7.49 5.05 1.78
N LEU A 30 8.13 4.23 0.94
CA LEU A 30 9.59 4.24 0.77
C LEU A 30 10.08 5.55 0.15
N TRP A 31 9.31 6.15 -0.76
CA TRP A 31 9.63 7.46 -1.35
C TRP A 31 9.51 8.58 -0.31
N TRP A 32 8.47 8.57 0.52
CA TRP A 32 8.33 9.50 1.64
C TRP A 32 9.50 9.37 2.63
N ARG A 33 9.89 8.12 2.96
CA ARG A 33 11.10 7.85 3.76
C ARG A 33 12.37 8.40 3.10
N LYS A 34 12.49 8.33 1.77
CA LYS A 34 13.64 8.92 1.06
C LYS A 34 13.68 10.44 1.25
N LYS A 35 12.53 11.12 1.13
CA LYS A 35 12.42 12.58 1.37
C LYS A 35 12.76 13.00 2.80
N GLN A 36 12.41 12.15 3.77
CA GLN A 36 12.71 12.35 5.19
C GLN A 36 14.20 12.16 5.54
N GLY A 37 15.07 11.84 4.56
CA GLY A 37 16.51 11.69 4.78
C GLY A 37 16.90 10.36 5.43
N TYR A 38 16.04 9.35 5.41
CA TYR A 38 16.42 8.02 5.90
C TYR A 38 17.53 7.42 5.02
N LYS A 39 18.49 6.74 5.66
CA LYS A 39 19.56 6.00 4.97
C LYS A 39 18.97 5.02 3.95
N GLU A 40 19.55 4.99 2.76
CA GLU A 40 19.09 4.12 1.65
C GLU A 40 19.07 2.64 2.05
N ALA A 41 20.09 2.17 2.79
CA ALA A 41 20.14 0.81 3.33
C ALA A 41 18.90 0.49 4.20
N THR A 42 18.42 1.45 4.99
CA THR A 42 17.23 1.30 5.83
C THR A 42 15.95 1.30 5.00
N ILE A 43 15.89 2.06 3.91
CA ILE A 43 14.75 2.09 2.98
C ILE A 43 14.66 0.76 2.23
N VAL A 44 15.77 0.30 1.64
CA VAL A 44 15.85 -0.97 0.90
C VAL A 44 15.53 -2.17 1.80
N GLY A 45 16.10 -2.21 3.01
CA GLY A 45 15.83 -3.27 3.98
C GLY A 45 14.35 -3.30 4.40
N ARG A 46 13.75 -2.14 4.68
CA ARG A 46 12.34 -2.03 5.06
C ARG A 46 11.42 -2.42 3.90
N GLY A 47 11.71 -1.97 2.68
CA GLY A 47 10.94 -2.32 1.48
C GLY A 47 10.97 -3.81 1.17
N SER A 48 12.11 -4.46 1.32
CA SER A 48 12.23 -5.92 1.15
C SER A 48 11.39 -6.69 2.17
N ARG A 49 11.38 -6.21 3.43
CA ARG A 49 10.59 -6.83 4.51
C ARG A 49 9.08 -6.62 4.31
N LEU A 50 8.64 -5.43 3.92
CA LEU A 50 7.23 -5.15 3.60
C LEU A 50 6.73 -6.00 2.42
N ARG A 51 7.53 -6.11 1.34
CA ARG A 51 7.19 -6.99 0.21
C ARG A 51 7.10 -8.47 0.62
N ARG A 52 7.96 -8.92 1.54
CA ARG A 52 7.91 -10.28 2.10
C ARG A 52 6.61 -10.51 2.88
N LEU A 53 6.21 -9.54 3.71
CA LEU A 53 4.97 -9.59 4.49
C LEU A 53 3.74 -9.71 3.57
N VAL A 54 3.65 -8.89 2.52
CA VAL A 54 2.57 -8.99 1.52
C VAL A 54 2.55 -10.35 0.83
N LYS A 55 3.72 -10.90 0.49
CA LYS A 55 3.82 -12.26 -0.09
C LYS A 55 3.35 -13.35 0.87
N LEU A 56 3.43 -13.13 2.17
CA LEU A 56 2.96 -14.06 3.20
C LEU A 56 1.47 -13.87 3.51
N GLY A 57 0.79 -12.91 2.87
CA GLY A 57 -0.61 -12.59 3.13
C GLY A 57 -0.81 -11.70 4.35
N ALA A 58 0.25 -11.08 4.88
CA ALA A 58 0.10 -10.11 5.95
C ALA A 58 -0.52 -8.83 5.41
N ASP A 59 -1.53 -8.34 6.13
CA ASP A 59 -2.18 -7.08 5.83
C ASP A 59 -1.34 -5.92 6.40
N LEU A 60 -0.85 -5.04 5.53
CA LEU A 60 -0.01 -3.92 5.96
C LEU A 60 -0.81 -2.74 6.55
N PHE A 61 -2.14 -2.76 6.44
CA PHE A 61 -3.04 -1.74 6.98
C PHE A 61 -3.55 -2.10 8.36
N ASN A 62 -3.49 -3.38 8.72
CA ASN A 62 -3.86 -3.87 10.04
C ASN A 62 -2.62 -4.08 10.94
N PRO A 63 -2.38 -3.20 11.94
CA PRO A 63 -1.25 -3.36 12.86
C PRO A 63 -1.35 -4.61 13.73
N GLU A 64 -2.52 -5.26 13.84
CA GLU A 64 -2.68 -6.56 14.52
C GLU A 64 -2.30 -7.77 13.64
N SER A 65 -2.09 -7.56 12.33
CA SER A 65 -1.69 -8.62 11.40
C SER A 65 -0.16 -8.85 11.33
N ILE A 66 0.65 -8.09 12.10
CA ILE A 66 2.12 -8.06 12.02
C ILE A 66 2.81 -8.13 13.37
#